data_AF-A0A450WP04-F1
#
_entry.id   AF-A0A450WP04-F1
#
_cell.length_a   1.000
_cell.length_b   1.000
_cell.length_c   1.000
_cell.angle_alpha   90.00
_cell.angle_beta   90.00
_cell.angle_gamma   90.00
#
_symmetry.space_group_name_H-M   'P 1'
#
loop_
_entity.id
_entity.type
_entity.pdbx_description
1 polymer ?
#
loop_
_entity_poly.entity_id
_entity_poly.type
_entity_poly.pdbx_seq_one_letter_code
_entity_poly.pdbx_strand_id
1 'polypeptide(L)'
;MSHKYHAWTCDQLEYIGFPLLTCEAVLTETCFLIGRNGGDAGDPIEMLNRGWLSIPFDLSLESEAISRLMRKYANVPISLADSCLLRMTELLPESHLLTLDSDFSIYRRHGREPVPVIMPEK
;
A
#
# COMPACT_ATOMS: atom_id res chain seq x y z
N MET A 1 -13.66 6.58 10.27
CA MET A 1 -12.62 6.28 11.28
C MET A 1 -11.27 6.88 10.85
N SER A 2 -11.09 8.21 10.84
CA SER A 2 -9.91 8.85 10.20
C SER A 2 -9.10 9.79 11.11
N HIS A 3 -9.67 10.30 12.21
CA HIS A 3 -9.00 11.36 12.97
C HIS A 3 -7.72 10.94 13.72
N LYS A 4 -7.54 9.67 14.08
CA LYS A 4 -6.45 9.27 15.01
C LYS A 4 -5.06 9.39 14.39
N TYR A 5 -4.90 9.10 13.11
CA TYR A 5 -3.59 9.10 12.44
C TYR A 5 -3.45 10.16 11.35
N HIS A 6 -4.45 11.03 11.16
CA HIS A 6 -4.37 12.08 10.15
C HIS A 6 -3.14 12.99 10.34
N ALA A 7 -2.93 13.50 11.56
CA ALA A 7 -1.76 14.32 11.88
C ALA A 7 -0.44 13.55 11.64
N TRP A 8 -0.36 12.30 12.11
CA TRP A 8 0.80 11.45 11.88
C TRP A 8 1.07 11.23 10.38
N THR A 9 0.04 10.97 9.58
CA THR A 9 0.17 10.81 8.13
C THR A 9 0.67 12.09 7.47
N CYS A 10 0.11 13.25 7.84
CA CYS A 10 0.59 14.55 7.35
C CYS A 10 2.06 14.76 7.69
N ASP A 11 2.45 14.53 8.95
CA ASP A 11 3.84 14.66 9.40
C ASP A 11 4.77 13.75 8.59
N GLN A 12 4.39 12.48 8.35
CA GLN A 12 5.22 11.59 7.52
C GLN A 12 5.37 12.11 6.09
N LEU A 13 4.29 12.61 5.49
CA LEU A 13 4.30 13.12 4.12
C LEU A 13 5.16 14.38 3.93
N GLU A 14 5.46 15.13 4.99
CA GLU A 14 6.41 16.25 4.94
C GLU A 14 7.85 15.80 4.67
N TYR A 15 8.20 14.57 5.07
CA TYR A 15 9.56 14.02 4.94
C TYR A 15 9.71 12.96 3.85
N ILE A 16 8.60 12.53 3.25
CA ILE A 16 8.61 11.53 2.17
C ILE A 16 8.66 12.23 0.81
N GLY A 17 9.59 11.78 -0.03
CA GLY A 17 9.69 12.24 -1.42
C GLY A 17 8.52 11.74 -2.27
N PHE A 18 8.02 12.60 -3.15
CA PHE A 18 7.01 12.26 -4.15
C PHE A 18 7.65 11.88 -5.50
N PRO A 19 7.00 11.04 -6.32
CA PRO A 19 5.68 10.43 -6.10
C PRO A 19 5.72 9.25 -5.10
N LEU A 20 4.62 9.05 -4.39
CA LEU A 20 4.38 7.78 -3.69
C LEU A 20 4.06 6.69 -4.72
N LEU A 21 4.67 5.53 -4.55
CA LEU A 21 4.50 4.40 -5.46
C LEU A 21 3.35 3.52 -4.96
N THR A 22 2.41 3.20 -5.85
CA THR A 22 1.21 2.41 -5.54
C THR A 22 0.81 1.50 -6.72
N CYS A 23 -0.35 0.86 -6.65
CA CYS A 23 -0.93 0.05 -7.73
C CYS A 23 -2.44 0.27 -7.87
N GLU A 24 -3.04 -0.19 -8.98
CA GLU A 24 -4.49 -0.02 -9.24
C GLU A 24 -5.36 -0.69 -8.17
N ALA A 25 -4.91 -1.79 -7.58
CA ALA A 25 -5.66 -2.49 -6.53
C ALA A 25 -5.80 -1.62 -5.27
N VAL A 26 -4.71 -0.95 -4.85
CA VAL A 26 -4.73 0.00 -3.72
C VAL A 26 -5.61 1.21 -4.04
N LEU A 27 -5.54 1.73 -5.26
CA LEU A 27 -6.40 2.84 -5.67
C LEU A 27 -7.87 2.46 -5.68
N THR A 28 -8.20 1.26 -6.15
CA THR A 28 -9.58 0.74 -6.15
C THR A 28 -10.14 0.71 -4.73
N GLU A 29 -9.38 0.14 -3.78
CA GLU A 29 -9.77 0.10 -2.38
C GLU A 29 -9.86 1.50 -1.76
N THR A 30 -8.88 2.35 -2.03
CA THR A 30 -8.84 3.74 -1.51
C THR A 30 -10.05 4.54 -1.98
N CYS A 31 -10.34 4.55 -3.28
CA CYS A 31 -11.52 5.23 -3.83
C CYS A 31 -12.82 4.70 -3.23
N PHE A 32 -12.95 3.38 -3.10
CA PHE A 32 -14.12 2.75 -2.48
C PHE A 32 -14.28 3.17 -1.01
N LEU A 33 -13.21 3.14 -0.23
CA LEU A 33 -13.23 3.51 1.19
C LEU A 33 -13.53 5.00 1.39
N ILE A 34 -12.94 5.89 0.59
CA ILE A 34 -13.22 7.34 0.66
C ILE A 34 -14.69 7.61 0.35
N GLY A 35 -15.20 7.09 -0.77
CA GLY A 35 -16.59 7.27 -1.16
C GLY A 35 -17.58 6.69 -0.13
N ARG A 36 -17.28 5.50 0.40
CA ARG A 36 -18.08 4.88 1.47
C ARG A 36 -18.13 5.72 2.75
N ASN A 37 -17.08 6.50 3.02
CA ASN A 37 -16.99 7.36 4.20
C ASN A 37 -17.45 8.82 3.94
N GLY A 38 -18.05 9.08 2.77
CA GLY A 38 -18.61 10.40 2.43
C GLY A 38 -17.60 11.43 1.91
N GLY A 39 -16.39 11.00 1.56
CA GLY A 39 -15.42 11.82 0.82
C GLY A 39 -15.56 11.68 -0.69
N ASP A 40 -14.74 12.41 -1.45
CA ASP A 40 -14.72 12.33 -2.91
C ASP A 40 -13.88 11.13 -3.37
N ALA A 41 -14.53 10.11 -3.92
CA ALA A 41 -13.86 8.93 -4.45
C ALA A 41 -12.90 9.23 -5.62
N GLY A 42 -12.99 10.42 -6.23
CA GLY A 42 -12.08 10.90 -7.27
C GLY A 42 -10.75 11.45 -6.74
N ASP A 43 -10.64 11.76 -5.45
CA ASP A 43 -9.43 12.37 -4.86
C ASP A 43 -8.15 11.58 -5.19
N PRO A 44 -8.08 10.24 -5.04
CA PRO A 44 -6.86 9.50 -5.37
C PRO A 44 -6.48 9.57 -6.86
N ILE A 45 -7.48 9.70 -7.75
CA ILE A 45 -7.24 9.87 -9.19
C ILE A 45 -6.69 11.26 -9.48
N GLU A 46 -7.19 12.29 -8.80
CA GLU A 46 -6.64 13.63 -8.92
C GLU A 46 -5.20 13.71 -8.38
N MET A 47 -4.88 12.96 -7.32
CA MET A 47 -3.50 12.84 -6.82
C MET A 47 -2.56 12.20 -7.86
N LEU A 48 -3.02 11.20 -8.63
CA LEU A 48 -2.28 10.66 -9.77
C LEU A 48 -2.07 11.72 -10.86
N ASN A 49 -3.12 12.44 -11.25
CA ASN A 49 -3.05 13.48 -12.27
C ASN A 49 -2.03 14.58 -11.91
N ARG A 50 -1.90 14.88 -10.61
CA ARG A 50 -0.95 15.85 -10.06
C ARG A 50 0.47 15.31 -9.87
N GLY A 51 0.70 14.02 -10.12
CA GLY A 51 1.99 13.37 -9.94
C GLY A 51 2.37 13.13 -8.48
N TRP A 52 1.42 13.16 -7.55
CA TRP A 52 1.67 12.79 -6.14
C TRP A 52 1.70 11.27 -5.97
N LEU A 53 0.98 10.54 -6.82
CA LEU A 53 1.01 9.09 -6.88
C LEU A 53 1.59 8.64 -8.23
N SER A 54 2.22 7.47 -8.25
CA SER A 54 2.67 6.78 -9.46
C SER A 54 2.38 5.30 -9.36
N ILE A 55 2.07 4.66 -10.50
CA ILE A 55 1.80 3.22 -10.60
C ILE A 55 2.90 2.55 -11.43
N PRO A 56 4.05 2.19 -10.82
CA PRO A 56 5.11 1.47 -11.51
C PRO A 56 4.90 -0.06 -11.46
N PHE A 57 3.67 -0.52 -11.27
CA PHE A 57 3.35 -1.93 -11.03
C PHE A 57 2.42 -2.48 -12.10
N ASP A 58 2.79 -3.64 -12.68
CA ASP A 58 1.95 -4.36 -13.65
C ASP A 58 1.58 -5.73 -13.07
N LEU A 59 0.30 -5.88 -12.72
CA LEU A 59 -0.21 -7.12 -12.16
C LEU A 59 -0.04 -8.32 -13.11
N SER A 60 -0.10 -8.11 -14.43
CA SER A 60 0.00 -9.20 -15.39
C SER A 60 1.39 -9.84 -15.35
N LEU A 61 2.44 -9.02 -15.25
CA LEU A 61 3.84 -9.45 -15.12
C LEU A 61 4.11 -10.15 -13.78
N GLU A 62 3.43 -9.71 -12.72
CA GLU A 62 3.69 -10.19 -11.35
C GLU A 62 2.67 -11.25 -10.86
N SER A 63 1.71 -11.64 -11.70
CA SER A 63 0.56 -12.48 -11.34
C SER A 63 0.94 -13.80 -10.67
N GLU A 64 2.02 -14.45 -11.09
CA GLU A 64 2.49 -15.70 -10.48
C GLU A 64 3.00 -15.47 -9.06
N ALA A 65 3.75 -14.39 -8.83
CA ALA A 65 4.24 -14.02 -7.51
C ALA A 65 3.08 -13.65 -6.57
N ILE A 66 2.12 -12.86 -7.07
CA ILE A 66 0.90 -12.50 -6.34
C ILE A 66 0.11 -13.74 -5.94
N SER A 67 -0.13 -14.68 -6.86
CA SER A 67 -0.80 -15.95 -6.56
C SER A 67 -0.09 -16.76 -5.47
N ARG A 68 1.24 -16.75 -5.44
CA ARG A 68 2.02 -17.41 -4.38
C ARG A 68 1.87 -16.70 -3.04
N LEU A 69 1.92 -15.37 -3.01
CA LEU A 69 1.73 -14.58 -1.78
C LEU A 69 0.34 -14.80 -1.18
N MET A 70 -0.70 -14.73 -2.01
CA MET A 70 -2.08 -14.96 -1.56
C MET A 70 -2.28 -16.37 -0.99
N ARG A 71 -1.68 -17.40 -1.60
CA ARG A 71 -1.70 -18.76 -1.06
C ARG A 71 -0.90 -18.89 0.25
N LYS A 72 0.26 -18.24 0.33
CA LYS A 72 1.12 -18.26 1.54
C LYS A 72 0.40 -17.66 2.75
N TYR A 73 -0.33 -16.57 2.55
CA TYR A 73 -1.04 -15.86 3.61
C TYR A 73 -2.55 -16.20 3.65
N ALA A 74 -2.98 -17.32 3.10
CA ALA A 74 -4.41 -17.71 3.12
C ALA A 74 -5.00 -17.83 4.54
N ASN A 75 -4.15 -18.10 5.54
CA ASN A 75 -4.55 -18.19 6.96
C ASN A 75 -4.62 -16.82 7.68
N VAL A 76 -4.05 -15.76 7.08
CA VAL A 76 -4.10 -14.37 7.54
C VAL A 76 -4.54 -13.56 6.32
N PRO A 77 -5.85 -13.53 6.00
CA PRO A 77 -6.36 -13.20 4.67
C PRO A 77 -5.75 -11.91 4.10
N ILE A 78 -4.78 -12.07 3.21
CA ILE A 78 -4.14 -10.96 2.51
C ILE A 78 -5.01 -10.51 1.34
N SER A 79 -5.21 -9.21 1.18
CA SER A 79 -5.94 -8.68 0.04
C SER A 79 -5.06 -8.71 -1.24
N LEU A 80 -5.68 -8.47 -2.40
CA LEU A 80 -4.92 -8.24 -3.63
C LEU A 80 -4.07 -6.96 -3.50
N ALA A 81 -4.60 -5.91 -2.88
CA ALA A 81 -3.88 -4.65 -2.66
C ALA A 81 -2.62 -4.87 -1.81
N ASP A 82 -2.75 -5.58 -0.69
CA ASP A 82 -1.61 -5.88 0.19
C ASP A 82 -0.60 -6.81 -0.47
N SER A 83 -1.08 -7.78 -1.25
CA SER A 83 -0.21 -8.67 -2.03
C SER A 83 0.61 -7.87 -3.05
N CYS A 84 0.00 -6.90 -3.72
CA CYS A 84 0.70 -6.01 -4.65
C CYS A 84 1.71 -5.13 -3.92
N LEU A 85 1.35 -4.49 -2.80
CA LEU A 85 2.28 -3.68 -2.01
C LEU A 85 3.46 -4.49 -1.50
N LEU A 86 3.21 -5.70 -0.96
CA LEU A 86 4.26 -6.61 -0.55
C LEU A 86 5.17 -6.96 -1.73
N ARG A 87 4.61 -7.27 -2.91
CA ARG A 87 5.40 -7.56 -4.11
C ARG A 87 6.22 -6.34 -4.57
N MET A 88 5.67 -5.13 -4.49
CA MET A 88 6.40 -3.91 -4.80
C MET A 88 7.61 -3.72 -3.88
N THR A 89 7.51 -4.06 -2.59
CA THR A 89 8.66 -4.01 -1.66
C THR A 89 9.76 -5.03 -1.97
N GLU A 90 9.44 -6.09 -2.72
CA GLU A 90 10.41 -7.06 -3.24
C GLU A 90 11.07 -6.57 -4.53
N LEU A 91 10.33 -5.85 -5.38
CA LEU A 91 10.83 -5.30 -6.65
C LEU A 91 11.67 -4.03 -6.44
N LEU A 92 11.38 -3.27 -5.38
CA LEU A 92 11.99 -2.00 -5.04
C LEU A 92 12.67 -2.13 -3.67
N PRO A 93 13.86 -2.74 -3.58
CA PRO A 93 14.45 -3.16 -2.31
C PRO A 93 14.75 -2.01 -1.34
N GLU A 94 15.02 -0.81 -1.88
CA GLU A 94 15.30 0.43 -1.14
C GLU A 94 14.02 1.18 -0.68
N SER A 95 12.83 0.69 -1.06
CA SER A 95 11.57 1.33 -0.67
C SER A 95 11.16 0.97 0.75
N HIS A 96 10.45 1.90 1.39
CA HIS A 96 9.76 1.70 2.65
C HIS A 96 8.25 1.81 2.43
N LEU A 97 7.49 0.93 3.06
CA LEU A 97 6.03 0.91 2.95
C LEU A 97 5.40 1.78 4.03
N LEU A 98 4.78 2.89 3.63
CA LEU A 98 3.92 3.68 4.50
C LEU A 98 2.57 2.99 4.66
N THR A 99 2.22 2.56 5.87
CA THR A 99 0.94 1.88 6.13
C THR A 99 0.44 2.08 7.55
N LEU A 100 -0.88 2.02 7.71
CA LEU A 100 -1.56 1.94 9.01
C LEU A 100 -1.97 0.50 9.37
N ASP A 101 -1.80 -0.43 8.43
CA ASP A 101 -2.17 -1.83 8.63
C ASP A 101 -1.05 -2.61 9.32
N SER A 102 -1.35 -3.10 10.52
CA SER A 102 -0.41 -3.88 11.32
C SER A 102 -0.10 -5.25 10.74
N ASP A 103 -0.88 -5.78 9.80
CA ASP A 103 -0.65 -7.09 9.20
C ASP A 103 0.66 -7.13 8.39
N PHE A 104 1.14 -5.98 7.90
CA PHE A 104 2.48 -5.85 7.31
C PHE A 104 3.62 -6.16 8.29
N SER A 105 3.38 -6.17 9.60
CA SER A 105 4.35 -6.67 10.59
C SER A 105 4.48 -8.20 10.59
N ILE A 106 3.48 -8.92 10.06
CA ILE A 106 3.45 -10.38 9.92
C ILE A 106 3.99 -10.79 8.54
N TYR A 107 3.68 -10.01 7.51
CA TYR A 107 4.13 -10.28 6.15
C TYR A 107 5.66 -10.25 6.03
N ARG A 108 6.17 -11.00 5.05
CA ARG A 108 7.61 -11.18 4.81
C ARG A 108 7.91 -11.10 3.34
N ARG A 109 8.77 -10.14 2.96
CA ARG A 109 9.33 -10.04 1.62
C ARG A 109 10.41 -11.10 1.42
N HIS A 110 10.57 -11.59 0.19
CA HIS A 110 11.53 -12.64 -0.17
C HIS A 110 11.41 -13.90 0.73
N GLY A 111 10.19 -14.19 1.17
CA GLY A 111 9.87 -15.36 1.98
C GLY A 111 10.07 -15.18 3.49
N ARG A 112 11.11 -14.46 3.94
CA ARG A 112 11.56 -14.43 5.35
C ARG A 112 11.93 -13.07 5.91
N GLU A 113 12.13 -12.06 5.06
CA GLU A 113 12.61 -10.75 5.50
C GLU A 113 11.43 -9.89 5.95
N PRO A 114 11.55 -9.14 7.06
CA PRO A 114 10.52 -8.19 7.45
C PRO A 114 10.31 -7.14 6.35
N VAL A 115 9.07 -6.69 6.19
CA VAL A 115 8.77 -5.56 5.32
C VAL A 115 9.28 -4.28 6.01
N PRO A 116 10.09 -3.44 5.34
CA PRO A 116 10.51 -2.16 5.88
C PRO A 116 9.31 -1.20 5.89
N VAL A 117 8.68 -1.04 7.06
CA VAL A 117 7.45 -0.26 7.22
C VAL A 117 7.70 1.07 7.92
N ILE A 118 6.95 2.09 7.49
CA ILE A 118 6.74 3.34 8.23
C ILE A 118 5.30 3.27 8.74
N MET A 119 5.14 3.08 10.05
CA MET A 119 3.84 2.93 10.71
C MET A 119 3.85 3.62 12.08
N PRO A 120 2.71 4.08 12.59
CA PRO A 120 2.66 4.69 13.92
C PRO A 120 2.98 3.65 15.01
N GLU A 121 3.68 4.10 16.06
CA GLU A 121 3.82 3.29 17.28
C GLU A 121 2.45 3.12 17.96
N LYS A 122 2.23 1.96 18.57
CA LYS A 122 0.95 1.63 19.23
C LYS A 122 0.75 2.38 20.53
#